data_AF-A0A960IUJ9-F1
#
_entry.id   AF-A0A960IUJ9-F1
#
_cell.length_a   1.000
_cell.length_b   1.000
_cell.length_c   1.000
_cell.angle_alpha   90.00
_cell.angle_beta   90.00
_cell.angle_gamma   90.00
#
_symmetry.space_group_name_H-M   'P 1'
#
loop_
_entity.id
_entity.type
_entity.pdbx_description
1 polymer ?
#
loop_
_entity_poly.entity_id
_entity_poly.type
_entity_poly.pdbx_seq_one_letter_code
_entity_poly.pdbx_strand_id
1 'polypeptide(L)'
;MSNSKKGPLVATVLVVVVALAGAIWFFFLRSDAPPEVDLDTATQQLTSTTEDPSSTQPTNEGIDGVWVVDSETGDFDFETATGSFAGFRVTEELAQIGNTEAVGRTGEVSGTMEISDDTLQSVEIEVVLSGLETDKPRR
;
A
#
# COMPACT_ATOMS: atom_id res chain seq x y z
N MET A 1 -45.74 41.83 -9.76
CA MET A 1 -45.40 40.39 -9.77
C MET A 1 -44.49 40.07 -8.59
N SER A 2 -44.93 39.20 -7.68
CA SER A 2 -44.18 38.79 -6.49
C SER A 2 -43.02 37.87 -6.88
N ASN A 3 -41.77 38.28 -6.63
CA ASN A 3 -40.57 37.48 -6.85
C ASN A 3 -40.33 36.43 -5.74
N SER A 4 -41.31 36.17 -4.87
CA SER A 4 -41.18 35.25 -3.71
C SER A 4 -40.86 33.80 -4.06
N LYS A 5 -41.12 33.36 -5.30
CA LYS A 5 -40.76 32.01 -5.78
C LYS A 5 -39.27 31.85 -6.14
N LYS A 6 -38.51 32.94 -6.27
CA LYS A 6 -37.08 32.89 -6.63
C LYS A 6 -36.19 32.52 -5.44
N GLY A 7 -36.56 32.91 -4.22
CA GLY A 7 -35.84 32.56 -3.00
C GLY A 7 -35.66 31.05 -2.78
N PRO A 8 -36.74 30.24 -2.78
CA PRO A 8 -36.61 28.80 -2.61
C PRO A 8 -35.91 28.14 -3.80
N LEU A 9 -36.12 28.62 -5.03
CA LEU A 9 -35.47 28.08 -6.22
C LEU A 9 -33.95 28.35 -6.21
N VAL A 10 -33.53 29.55 -5.83
CA VAL A 10 -32.11 29.91 -5.66
C VAL A 10 -31.48 29.09 -4.54
N ALA A 11 -32.16 28.90 -3.41
CA ALA A 11 -31.67 28.06 -2.33
C ALA A 11 -31.48 26.60 -2.76
N THR A 12 -32.46 26.02 -3.48
CA THR A 12 -32.35 24.65 -4.02
C THR A 12 -31.20 24.53 -5.01
N VAL A 13 -31.04 25.48 -5.92
CA VAL A 13 -29.92 25.49 -6.89
C VAL A 13 -28.57 25.55 -6.16
N LEU A 14 -28.45 26.38 -5.12
CA LEU A 14 -27.24 26.47 -4.30
C LEU A 14 -26.89 25.15 -3.62
N VAL A 15 -27.89 24.47 -3.03
CA VAL A 15 -27.70 23.16 -2.38
C VAL A 15 -27.24 22.12 -3.40
N VAL A 16 -27.83 22.10 -4.59
CA VAL A 16 -27.43 21.17 -5.66
C VAL A 16 -26.00 21.45 -6.12
N VAL A 17 -25.61 22.72 -6.28
CA VAL A 17 -24.23 23.08 -6.67
C VAL A 17 -23.23 22.64 -5.60
N VAL A 18 -23.53 22.85 -4.31
CA VAL A 18 -22.65 22.40 -3.21
C VAL A 18 -22.56 20.87 -3.16
N ALA A 19 -23.68 20.16 -3.33
CA ALA A 19 -23.69 18.70 -3.36
C ALA A 19 -22.88 18.14 -4.53
N LEU A 20 -23.01 18.74 -5.72
CA LEU A 20 -22.22 18.36 -6.90
C LEU A 20 -20.74 18.67 -6.72
N ALA A 21 -20.39 19.83 -6.16
CA ALA A 21 -19.01 20.17 -5.85
C ALA A 21 -18.40 19.20 -4.81
N GLY A 22 -19.16 18.84 -3.77
CA GLY A 22 -18.76 17.83 -2.79
C GLY A 22 -18.60 16.44 -3.40
N ALA A 23 -19.50 16.02 -4.29
CA ALA A 23 -19.38 14.76 -5.01
C ALA A 23 -18.18 14.75 -5.95
N ILE A 24 -17.94 15.84 -6.70
CA ILE A 24 -16.75 15.97 -7.54
C ILE A 24 -15.49 15.86 -6.69
N TRP A 25 -15.43 16.54 -5.56
CA TRP A 25 -14.28 16.45 -4.66
C TRP A 25 -14.10 15.04 -4.11
N PHE A 26 -15.16 14.41 -3.60
CA PHE A 26 -15.09 13.09 -2.98
C PHE A 26 -14.74 11.97 -3.98
N PHE A 27 -15.31 11.99 -5.18
CA PHE A 27 -15.11 10.92 -6.15
C PHE A 27 -13.88 11.13 -7.05
N PHE A 28 -13.42 12.37 -7.25
CA PHE A 28 -12.36 12.66 -8.22
C PHE A 28 -11.12 13.34 -7.63
N LEU A 29 -11.22 14.02 -6.49
CA LEU A 29 -10.09 14.74 -5.88
C LEU A 29 -9.59 14.10 -4.58
N ARG A 30 -10.42 13.34 -3.88
CA ARG A 30 -10.00 12.57 -2.72
C ARG A 30 -9.31 11.29 -3.18
N SER A 31 -8.03 11.16 -2.88
CA SER A 31 -7.27 9.92 -3.03
C SER A 31 -6.71 9.55 -1.66
N ASP A 32 -7.23 8.46 -1.09
CA ASP A 32 -6.62 7.81 0.06
C ASP A 32 -5.58 6.81 -0.49
N ALA A 33 -4.35 6.88 0.02
CA ALA A 33 -3.28 6.01 -0.43
C ALA A 33 -3.56 4.54 -0.04
N PRO A 34 -3.04 3.55 -0.79
CA PRO A 34 -3.12 2.14 -0.40
C PRO A 34 -2.64 1.91 1.04
N PRO A 35 -3.12 0.89 1.77
CA PRO A 35 -2.70 0.65 3.15
C PRO A 35 -1.19 0.41 3.28
N GLU A 36 -0.65 0.76 4.45
CA GLU A 36 0.74 0.51 4.83
C GLU A 36 1.01 -0.97 5.09
N VAL A 37 2.26 -1.39 4.88
CA VAL A 37 2.74 -2.70 5.33
C VAL A 37 3.04 -2.64 6.82
N ASP A 38 2.53 -3.60 7.58
CA ASP A 38 2.58 -3.60 9.04
C ASP A 38 3.25 -4.86 9.58
N LEU A 39 4.42 -4.68 10.20
CA LEU A 39 5.23 -5.77 10.74
C LEU A 39 4.57 -6.44 11.96
N ASP A 40 3.85 -5.68 12.78
CA ASP A 40 3.14 -6.21 13.94
C ASP A 40 2.02 -7.17 13.50
N THR A 41 1.31 -6.84 12.42
CA THR A 41 0.27 -7.68 11.82
C THR A 41 0.88 -8.94 11.20
N ALA A 42 2.00 -8.81 10.48
CA ALA A 42 2.71 -9.94 9.91
C ALA A 42 3.22 -10.92 10.98
N THR A 43 3.78 -10.41 12.08
CA THR A 43 4.26 -11.26 13.19
C THR A 43 3.11 -11.92 13.96
N GLN A 44 1.96 -11.25 14.09
CA GLN A 44 0.75 -11.85 14.67
C GLN A 44 0.24 -13.04 13.84
N GLN A 45 0.35 -12.99 12.50
CA GLN A 45 -0.04 -14.10 11.63
C GLN A 45 0.78 -15.37 11.90
N LEU A 46 2.09 -15.24 12.18
CA LEU A 46 2.94 -16.38 12.52
C LEU A 46 2.50 -17.11 13.80
N THR A 47 1.97 -16.37 14.77
CA THR A 47 1.47 -16.95 16.04
C THR A 47 0.05 -17.49 15.96
N SER A 48 -0.71 -17.06 14.93
CA SER A 48 -2.12 -17.44 14.75
C SER A 48 -2.31 -18.73 13.95
N THR A 49 -1.24 -19.27 13.34
CA THR A 49 -1.25 -20.60 12.70
C THR A 49 -1.18 -21.70 13.76
N THR A 50 -2.24 -21.85 14.56
CA THR A 50 -2.56 -23.07 15.27
C THR A 50 -3.90 -23.55 14.72
N GLU A 51 -3.86 -24.61 13.91
CA GLU A 51 -4.98 -25.48 13.43
C GLU A 51 -4.91 -25.80 11.91
N ASP A 52 -3.77 -26.29 11.42
CA ASP A 52 -3.80 -27.28 10.33
C ASP A 52 -2.86 -28.44 10.69
N PRO A 53 -3.38 -29.65 10.99
CA PRO A 53 -2.56 -30.80 11.35
C PRO A 53 -1.72 -31.36 10.18
N SER A 54 -1.82 -30.78 8.98
CA SER A 54 -1.04 -31.21 7.81
C SER A 54 0.18 -30.34 7.49
N SER A 55 0.44 -29.28 8.25
CA SER A 55 1.70 -28.54 8.12
C SER A 55 2.79 -29.27 8.88
N THR A 56 3.72 -29.90 8.15
CA THR A 56 4.98 -30.38 8.72
C THR A 56 5.68 -29.18 9.32
N GLN A 57 5.56 -29.01 10.63
CA GLN A 57 6.32 -28.02 11.39
C GLN A 57 7.79 -28.20 10.99
N PRO A 58 8.48 -27.15 10.52
CA PRO A 58 9.90 -27.27 10.27
C PRO A 58 10.52 -27.71 11.60
N THR A 59 11.21 -28.86 11.57
CA THR A 59 12.10 -29.24 12.66
C THR A 59 13.04 -28.06 12.90
N ASN A 60 13.34 -27.75 14.17
CA ASN A 60 14.31 -26.73 14.57
C ASN A 60 15.74 -27.11 14.09
N GLU A 61 15.94 -27.25 12.80
CA GLU A 61 17.22 -27.09 12.15
C GLU A 61 17.47 -25.57 12.17
N GLY A 62 18.67 -25.15 12.57
CA GLY A 62 19.01 -23.72 12.66
C GLY A 62 18.74 -22.99 11.34
N ILE A 63 18.63 -21.66 11.42
CA ILE A 63 18.32 -20.81 10.25
C ILE A 63 19.54 -20.52 9.35
N ASP A 64 20.66 -21.18 9.63
CA ASP A 64 21.92 -21.02 8.93
C ASP A 64 21.78 -21.42 7.46
N GLY A 65 22.30 -20.58 6.56
CA GLY A 65 22.26 -20.84 5.13
C GLY A 65 22.16 -19.57 4.29
N VAL A 66 22.03 -19.78 2.99
CA VAL A 66 21.76 -18.72 2.02
C VAL A 66 20.29 -18.76 1.65
N TRP A 67 19.60 -17.67 1.95
CA TRP A 67 18.21 -17.42 1.65
C TRP A 67 18.11 -16.54 0.41
N VAL A 68 17.09 -16.78 -0.42
CA VAL A 68 16.82 -15.99 -1.62
C VAL A 68 15.46 -15.33 -1.49
N VAL A 69 15.30 -14.14 -2.09
CA VAL A 69 13.98 -13.52 -2.21
C VAL A 69 13.06 -14.44 -3.00
N ASP A 70 11.90 -14.76 -2.45
CA ASP A 70 10.88 -15.56 -3.13
C ASP A 70 10.15 -14.68 -4.16
N SER A 71 10.36 -14.98 -5.43
CA SER A 71 9.71 -14.34 -6.57
C SER A 71 8.68 -15.27 -7.26
N GLU A 72 8.43 -16.45 -6.70
CA GLU A 72 7.54 -17.46 -7.28
C GLU A 72 6.20 -17.54 -6.52
N THR A 73 6.20 -17.25 -5.21
CA THR A 73 4.99 -17.24 -4.40
C THR A 73 4.32 -15.87 -4.41
N GLY A 74 3.05 -15.86 -4.81
CA GLY A 74 2.26 -14.64 -4.92
C GLY A 74 2.60 -13.84 -6.17
N ASP A 75 1.70 -12.94 -6.54
CA ASP A 75 1.86 -12.07 -7.70
C ASP A 75 1.99 -10.61 -7.26
N PHE A 76 2.71 -9.82 -8.06
CA PHE A 76 2.70 -8.38 -7.93
C PHE A 76 1.47 -7.80 -8.61
N ASP A 77 0.58 -7.24 -7.79
CA ASP A 77 -0.50 -6.33 -8.16
C ASP A 77 -0.38 -5.12 -7.23
N PHE A 78 -0.44 -3.89 -7.77
CA PHE A 78 -0.13 -2.69 -7.00
C PHE A 78 -0.98 -2.54 -5.72
N GLU A 79 -2.25 -2.91 -5.81
CA GLU A 79 -3.24 -2.78 -4.73
C GLU A 79 -3.01 -3.81 -3.62
N THR A 80 -2.80 -5.08 -4.01
CA THR A 80 -2.77 -6.21 -3.06
C THR A 80 -1.36 -6.67 -2.68
N ALA A 81 -0.41 -6.54 -3.60
CA ALA A 81 1.01 -6.83 -3.45
C ALA A 81 1.31 -8.13 -2.68
N THR A 82 0.78 -9.25 -3.19
CA THR A 82 0.81 -10.55 -2.49
C THR A 82 2.15 -11.29 -2.55
N GLY A 83 3.00 -10.98 -3.52
CA GLY A 83 4.38 -11.47 -3.61
C GLY A 83 5.41 -10.51 -2.99
N SER A 84 6.70 -10.79 -3.20
CA SER A 84 7.78 -9.88 -2.79
C SER A 84 7.73 -8.55 -3.56
N PHE A 85 7.86 -7.42 -2.85
CA PHE A 85 7.92 -6.09 -3.48
C PHE A 85 8.78 -5.12 -2.67
N ALA A 86 9.21 -4.05 -3.34
CA ALA A 86 9.90 -2.92 -2.73
C ALA A 86 9.25 -1.61 -3.19
N GLY A 87 9.40 -0.54 -2.40
CA GLY A 87 8.71 0.70 -2.71
C GLY A 87 8.98 1.83 -1.73
N PHE A 88 8.21 2.89 -1.88
CA PHE A 88 8.25 4.06 -1.01
C PHE A 88 6.84 4.51 -0.62
N ARG A 89 6.78 5.25 0.49
CA ARG A 89 5.65 6.09 0.87
C ARG A 89 6.17 7.45 1.29
N VAL A 90 5.64 8.51 0.70
CA VAL A 90 6.05 9.88 0.98
C VAL A 90 4.83 10.71 1.31
N THR A 91 4.76 11.21 2.54
CA THR A 91 3.77 12.22 2.92
C THR A 91 4.24 13.59 2.41
N GLU A 92 3.40 14.24 1.63
CA GLU A 92 3.62 15.58 1.10
C GLU A 92 2.60 16.56 1.65
N GLU A 93 3.08 17.78 1.96
CA GLU A 93 2.24 18.91 2.34
C GLU A 93 2.23 19.94 1.20
N LEU A 94 1.07 20.10 0.53
CA LEU A 94 0.93 21.08 -0.55
C LEU A 94 0.32 22.37 -0.01
N ALA A 95 1.14 23.42 0.07
CA ALA A 95 0.72 24.78 0.41
C ALA A 95 -0.09 24.90 1.72
N GLN A 96 0.19 24.04 2.71
CA GLN A 96 -0.53 23.96 4.01
C GLN A 96 -2.02 23.58 3.90
N ILE A 97 -2.46 23.13 2.71
CA ILE A 97 -3.83 22.66 2.47
C ILE A 97 -3.81 21.13 2.40
N GLY A 98 -3.62 20.52 3.57
CA GLY A 98 -3.72 19.08 3.75
C GLY A 98 -2.48 18.28 3.36
N ASN A 99 -2.41 17.06 3.89
CA ASN A 99 -1.39 16.07 3.59
C ASN A 99 -1.92 15.12 2.52
N THR A 100 -1.07 14.77 1.56
CA THR A 100 -1.32 13.67 0.63
C THR A 100 -0.15 12.71 0.68
N GLU A 101 -0.42 11.42 0.66
CA GLU A 101 0.63 10.42 0.59
C GLU A 101 0.75 9.92 -0.86
N ALA A 102 1.99 9.82 -1.32
CA ALA A 102 2.34 9.19 -2.59
C ALA A 102 3.00 7.85 -2.31
N VAL A 103 2.55 6.80 -3.00
CA VAL A 103 3.00 5.43 -2.81
C VAL A 103 3.48 4.87 -4.14
N GLY A 104 4.74 4.42 -4.17
CA GLY A 104 5.33 3.74 -5.31
C GLY A 104 5.74 2.31 -4.94
N ARG A 105 5.49 1.33 -5.81
CA ARG A 105 5.84 -0.09 -5.57
C ARG A 105 6.32 -0.77 -6.86
N THR A 106 7.18 -1.75 -6.71
CA THR A 106 7.60 -2.67 -7.80
C THR A 106 7.74 -4.09 -7.24
N GLY A 107 7.27 -5.07 -8.00
CA GLY A 107 7.48 -6.49 -7.73
C GLY A 107 8.79 -7.04 -8.30
N GLU A 108 9.52 -6.22 -9.07
CA GLU A 108 10.81 -6.61 -9.66
C GLU A 108 11.92 -6.48 -8.62
N VAL A 109 11.91 -7.41 -7.65
CA VAL A 109 12.86 -7.51 -6.56
C VAL A 109 13.54 -8.87 -6.58
N SER A 110 14.86 -8.87 -6.44
CA SER A 110 15.67 -10.07 -6.25
C SER A 110 16.66 -9.84 -5.13
N GLY A 111 17.24 -10.91 -4.60
CA GLY A 111 18.26 -10.77 -3.59
C GLY A 111 18.62 -12.04 -2.86
N THR A 112 19.66 -11.93 -2.06
CA THR A 112 20.21 -13.01 -1.24
C THR A 112 20.50 -12.51 0.16
N MET A 113 20.41 -13.42 1.12
CA MET A 113 20.73 -13.19 2.52
C MET A 113 21.50 -14.39 3.06
N GLU A 114 22.59 -14.16 3.78
CA GLU A 114 23.38 -15.21 4.43
C GLU A 114 23.25 -15.11 5.94
N ILE A 115 22.90 -16.23 6.57
CA ILE A 115 22.81 -16.39 8.02
C ILE A 115 23.78 -17.48 8.45
N SER A 116 24.57 -17.22 9.50
CA SER A 116 25.42 -18.23 10.14
C SER A 116 25.49 -17.95 11.63
N ASP A 117 25.45 -19.00 12.44
CA ASP A 117 25.42 -18.94 13.90
C ASP A 117 24.31 -18.00 14.40
N ASP A 118 23.11 -18.14 13.83
CA ASP A 118 21.93 -17.30 14.12
C ASP A 118 22.18 -15.78 13.91
N THR A 119 23.19 -15.42 13.13
CA THR A 119 23.61 -14.04 12.87
C THR A 119 23.54 -13.73 11.38
N LEU A 120 22.95 -12.58 11.05
CA LEU A 120 22.93 -12.04 9.70
C LEU A 120 24.34 -11.63 9.27
N GLN A 121 24.90 -12.32 8.28
CA GLN A 121 26.25 -12.08 7.79
C GLN A 121 26.26 -11.09 6.63
N SER A 122 25.36 -11.28 5.66
CA SER A 122 25.25 -10.41 4.49
C SER A 122 23.82 -10.38 3.94
N VAL A 123 23.48 -9.27 3.29
CA VAL A 123 22.22 -9.08 2.55
C VAL A 123 22.52 -8.24 1.31
N GLU A 124 22.06 -8.71 0.17
CA GLU A 124 22.05 -7.97 -1.09
C GLU A 124 20.64 -8.02 -1.67
N ILE A 125 20.05 -6.84 -1.93
CA ILE A 125 18.74 -6.70 -2.55
C ILE A 125 18.89 -5.81 -3.77
N GLU A 126 18.44 -6.31 -4.92
CA GLU A 126 18.35 -5.56 -6.16
C GLU A 126 16.88 -5.27 -6.48
N VAL A 127 16.61 -4.02 -6.86
CA VAL A 127 15.25 -3.55 -7.18
C VAL A 127 15.27 -2.84 -8.53
N VAL A 128 14.45 -3.31 -9.46
CA VAL A 128 14.33 -2.67 -10.78
C VAL A 128 13.31 -1.53 -10.70
N LEU A 129 13.82 -0.30 -10.68
CA LEU A 129 13.00 0.91 -10.54
C LEU A 129 12.28 1.33 -11.83
N SER A 130 12.67 0.81 -12.99
CA SER A 130 11.96 1.12 -14.24
C SER A 130 10.55 0.53 -14.30
N GLY A 131 10.29 -0.54 -13.53
CA GLY A 131 8.96 -1.14 -13.36
C GLY A 131 8.15 -0.55 -12.20
N LEU A 132 8.56 0.58 -11.63
CA LEU A 132 7.88 1.19 -10.49
C LEU A 132 6.50 1.74 -10.90
N GLU A 133 5.46 1.25 -10.23
CA GLU A 133 4.09 1.75 -10.35
C GLU A 133 3.77 2.72 -9.21
N THR A 134 2.93 3.72 -9.48
CA THR A 134 2.55 4.77 -8.52
C THR A 134 1.03 4.94 -8.46
N ASP A 135 0.49 5.14 -7.26
CA ASP A 135 -0.94 5.47 -7.05
C ASP A 135 -1.32 6.83 -7.65
N LYS A 136 -0.31 7.64 -7.99
CA LYS A 136 -0.44 8.98 -8.56
C LYS A 136 0.26 9.04 -9.92
N PRO A 137 -0.37 8.59 -11.03
CA PRO A 137 0.27 8.48 -12.36
C PRO A 137 0.69 9.82 -12.99
N ARG A 138 0.33 10.95 -12.36
CA ARG A 138 0.72 12.30 -12.80
C ARG A 138 1.96 12.83 -12.07
N ARG A 139 2.56 12.03 -11.18
CA ARG A 139 3.77 12.34 -10.44
C ARG A 139 4.95 11.58 -11.02
#